data_AF-A0AAV1I418-F1
#
_entry.id   AF-A0AAV1I418-F1
#
_cell.length_a   1.000
_cell.length_b   1.000
_cell.length_c   1.000
_cell.angle_alpha   90.00
_cell.angle_beta   90.00
_cell.angle_gamma   90.00
#
_symmetry.space_group_name_H-M   'P 1'
#
loop_
_entity.id
_entity.type
_entity.pdbx_description
1 polymer ?
#
loop_
_entity_poly.entity_id
_entity_poly.type
_entity_poly.pdbx_seq_one_letter_code
_entity_poly.pdbx_strand_id
1 'polypeptide(L)'
;MAPQAKSHKTAGKKKGKKAQDAAGGPAVPAALASLRKRGLFSKDLPTMMYGYGDTRNHYQATVDLVEDITIEYATALTQSAMDRTSTGKAGKLQAEDVLFVVRKDPKKFARGMQLLQLNEEIKSAKKVFEEEETMKDEP
;
A
#
# COMPACT_ATOMS: atom_id res chain seq x y z
N MET A 1 -25.09 -47.93 -3.71
CA MET A 1 -26.35 -47.87 -2.93
C MET A 1 -26.02 -48.16 -1.47
N ALA A 2 -26.16 -47.18 -0.60
CA ALA A 2 -25.95 -47.37 0.85
C ALA A 2 -27.19 -48.02 1.49
N PRO A 3 -27.02 -48.64 2.67
CA PRO A 3 -27.86 -48.24 3.79
C PRO A 3 -27.10 -48.01 5.09
N GLN A 4 -27.68 -47.13 5.91
CA GLN A 4 -27.16 -46.54 7.13
C GLN A 4 -27.35 -47.45 8.36
N ALA A 5 -26.48 -47.31 9.37
CA ALA A 5 -26.76 -47.71 10.75
C ALA A 5 -26.51 -46.52 11.69
N LYS A 6 -27.52 -46.19 12.51
CA LYS A 6 -27.50 -45.18 13.57
C LYS A 6 -27.24 -45.86 14.93
N SER A 7 -26.47 -45.23 15.81
CA SER A 7 -26.59 -45.40 17.27
C SER A 7 -25.99 -44.19 18.02
N HIS A 8 -26.42 -44.04 19.28
CA HIS A 8 -26.68 -42.80 20.01
C HIS A 8 -25.52 -42.19 20.86
N LYS A 9 -25.50 -40.84 20.90
CA LYS A 9 -25.37 -39.88 22.04
C LYS A 9 -24.45 -40.19 23.26
N THR A 10 -23.52 -39.28 23.58
CA THR A 10 -23.35 -38.65 24.93
C THR A 10 -22.58 -37.33 24.85
N ALA A 11 -22.89 -36.42 25.78
CA ALA A 11 -22.39 -35.05 25.88
C ALA A 11 -21.05 -34.95 26.63
N GLY A 12 -20.21 -33.98 26.28
CA GLY A 12 -18.97 -33.69 26.99
C GLY A 12 -18.32 -32.37 26.56
N LYS A 13 -18.76 -31.28 27.19
CA LYS A 13 -18.14 -29.94 27.08
C LYS A 13 -16.76 -29.98 27.74
N LYS A 14 -15.68 -29.77 26.98
CA LYS A 14 -14.41 -29.25 27.55
C LYS A 14 -13.73 -28.25 26.62
N LYS A 15 -13.63 -27.05 27.17
CA LYS A 15 -13.01 -25.83 26.67
C LYS A 15 -11.52 -25.90 27.02
N GLY A 16 -10.64 -25.57 26.07
CA GLY A 16 -9.23 -25.33 26.33
C GLY A 16 -8.46 -25.24 25.02
N LYS A 17 -7.49 -24.36 24.82
CA LYS A 17 -7.05 -23.16 25.53
C LYS A 17 -6.23 -22.45 24.47
N LYS A 18 -6.65 -21.25 24.05
CA LYS A 18 -5.92 -20.43 23.09
C LYS A 18 -4.57 -20.07 23.74
N ALA A 19 -3.46 -20.56 23.18
CA ALA A 19 -2.14 -20.14 23.58
C ALA A 19 -2.00 -18.65 23.22
N GLN A 20 -1.74 -17.87 24.26
CA GLN A 20 -1.44 -16.45 24.21
C GLN A 20 0.08 -16.35 24.08
N ASP A 21 0.57 -15.89 22.93
CA ASP A 21 1.89 -15.27 22.88
C ASP A 21 1.67 -13.78 23.04
N ALA A 22 1.81 -13.33 24.28
CA ALA A 22 1.87 -11.94 24.66
C ALA A 22 3.29 -11.43 24.43
N ALA A 23 3.48 -10.66 23.35
CA ALA A 23 4.53 -9.66 23.29
C ALA A 23 3.83 -8.30 23.26
N GLY A 24 3.80 -7.63 24.41
CA GLY A 24 3.21 -6.32 24.60
C GLY A 24 3.96 -5.26 23.80
N GLY A 25 3.39 -4.87 22.66
CA GLY A 25 3.64 -3.60 22.00
C GLY A 25 2.32 -2.85 21.86
N PRO A 26 2.34 -1.52 21.63
CA PRO A 26 1.11 -0.76 21.46
C PRO A 26 0.26 -1.41 20.36
N ALA A 27 -1.04 -1.56 20.61
CA ALA A 27 -1.97 -2.19 19.68
C ALA A 27 -1.99 -1.38 18.39
N VAL A 28 -1.23 -1.86 17.41
CA VAL A 28 -1.12 -1.21 16.12
C VAL A 28 -2.49 -1.35 15.45
N PRO A 29 -3.14 -0.26 15.00
CA PRO A 29 -4.50 -0.31 14.44
C PRO A 29 -4.59 -1.39 13.35
N ALA A 30 -5.71 -2.09 13.27
CA ALA A 30 -5.89 -3.24 12.37
C ALA A 30 -5.51 -2.95 10.90
N ALA A 31 -5.57 -1.68 10.48
CA ALA A 31 -5.08 -1.21 9.18
C ALA A 31 -3.56 -1.45 8.97
N LEU A 32 -2.73 -1.23 9.99
CA LEU A 32 -1.29 -1.47 9.93
C LEU A 32 -0.94 -2.96 10.08
N ALA A 33 -1.82 -3.78 10.67
CA ALA A 33 -1.66 -5.23 10.66
C ALA A 33 -1.76 -5.80 9.22
N SER A 34 -2.54 -5.15 8.35
CA SER A 34 -2.60 -5.48 6.92
C SER A 34 -1.31 -5.15 6.18
N LEU A 35 -0.53 -4.14 6.62
CA LEU A 35 0.77 -3.81 6.02
C LEU A 35 1.88 -4.77 6.44
N ARG A 36 1.75 -5.45 7.58
CA ARG A 36 2.69 -6.53 7.98
C ARG A 36 2.50 -7.83 7.19
N LYS A 37 1.53 -7.87 6.27
CA LYS A 37 1.31 -9.02 5.42
C LYS A 37 2.42 -9.01 4.37
N ARG A 38 3.42 -9.87 4.54
CA ARG A 38 4.49 -10.06 3.55
C ARG A 38 3.92 -10.37 2.17
N GLY A 39 4.59 -9.87 1.15
CA GLY A 39 4.29 -10.07 -0.25
C GLY A 39 3.23 -9.13 -0.84
N LEU A 40 3.20 -7.88 -0.38
CA LEU A 40 2.46 -6.80 -1.02
C LEU A 40 3.08 -6.44 -2.38
N PHE A 41 4.41 -6.49 -2.46
CA PHE A 41 5.19 -6.09 -3.63
C PHE A 41 5.98 -7.25 -4.26
N SER A 42 5.77 -8.50 -3.85
CA SER A 42 6.55 -9.65 -4.35
C SER A 42 6.54 -9.81 -5.88
N LYS A 43 5.52 -9.30 -6.58
CA LYS A 43 5.43 -9.38 -8.05
C LYS A 43 6.16 -8.23 -8.75
N ASP A 44 6.03 -7.02 -8.22
CA ASP A 44 6.49 -5.80 -8.89
C ASP A 44 7.90 -5.41 -8.47
N LEU A 45 8.28 -5.70 -7.22
CA LEU A 45 9.58 -5.34 -6.65
C LEU A 45 10.76 -5.96 -7.43
N PRO A 46 10.75 -7.26 -7.80
CA PRO A 46 11.84 -7.82 -8.60
C PRO A 46 12.02 -7.13 -9.96
N THR A 47 10.91 -6.74 -10.60
CA THR A 47 10.96 -6.02 -11.89
C THR A 47 11.52 -4.61 -11.71
N MET A 48 11.14 -3.91 -10.64
CA MET A 48 11.71 -2.61 -10.31
C MET A 48 13.20 -2.72 -10.00
N MET A 49 13.62 -3.69 -9.19
CA MET A 49 15.03 -3.92 -8.84
C MET A 49 15.89 -4.15 -10.09
N TYR A 50 15.41 -4.99 -11.02
CA TYR A 50 16.07 -5.17 -12.32
C TYR A 50 16.14 -3.86 -13.13
N GLY A 51 15.08 -3.05 -13.13
CA GLY A 51 15.07 -1.73 -13.77
C GLY A 51 16.07 -0.74 -13.18
N TYR A 52 16.46 -0.92 -11.91
CA TYR A 52 17.53 -0.16 -11.24
C TYR A 52 18.93 -0.74 -11.49
N GLY A 53 19.05 -1.84 -12.25
CA GLY A 53 20.32 -2.46 -12.62
C GLY A 53 20.73 -3.67 -11.78
N ASP A 54 19.84 -4.20 -10.93
CA ASP A 54 20.06 -5.47 -10.24
C ASP A 54 19.90 -6.67 -11.21
N THR A 55 20.12 -7.88 -10.72
CA THR A 55 20.07 -9.13 -11.47
C THR A 55 18.63 -9.55 -11.83
N ARG A 56 18.47 -10.40 -12.85
CA ARG A 56 17.11 -10.86 -13.26
C ARG A 56 16.45 -11.79 -12.24
N ASN A 57 17.25 -12.62 -11.56
CA ASN A 57 16.79 -13.66 -10.66
C ASN A 57 17.27 -13.36 -9.23
N HIS A 58 16.51 -12.56 -8.51
CA HIS A 58 16.80 -12.19 -7.12
C HIS A 58 16.54 -13.34 -6.15
N TYR A 59 17.31 -13.42 -5.07
CA TYR A 59 16.96 -14.29 -3.94
C TYR A 59 15.71 -13.79 -3.24
N GLN A 60 14.80 -14.69 -2.87
CA GLN A 60 13.56 -14.32 -2.19
C GLN A 60 13.82 -13.52 -0.91
N ALA A 61 14.85 -13.90 -0.14
CA ALA A 61 15.24 -13.17 1.07
C ALA A 61 15.64 -11.71 0.79
N THR A 62 16.24 -11.42 -0.36
CA THR A 62 16.58 -10.03 -0.76
C THR A 62 15.32 -9.24 -1.09
N VAL A 63 14.40 -9.83 -1.85
CA VAL A 63 13.12 -9.21 -2.20
C VAL A 63 12.32 -8.90 -0.93
N ASP A 64 12.25 -9.86 0.00
CA ASP A 64 11.55 -9.71 1.28
C ASP A 64 12.17 -8.58 2.13
N LEU A 65 13.51 -8.50 2.19
CA LEU A 65 14.18 -7.43 2.93
C LEU A 65 13.94 -6.04 2.32
N VAL A 66 14.02 -5.92 1.00
CA VAL A 66 13.76 -4.64 0.32
C VAL A 66 12.29 -4.25 0.48
N GLU A 67 11.37 -5.20 0.49
CA GLU A 67 9.96 -4.96 0.81
C GLU A 67 9.81 -4.39 2.22
N ASP A 68 10.41 -5.03 3.23
CA ASP A 68 10.36 -4.58 4.63
C ASP A 68 10.88 -3.13 4.76
N ILE A 69 12.04 -2.81 4.16
CA ILE A 69 12.63 -1.46 4.16
C ILE A 69 11.73 -0.45 3.45
N THR A 70 11.11 -0.84 2.34
CA THR A 70 10.24 0.04 1.54
C THR A 70 8.97 0.38 2.31
N ILE A 71 8.36 -0.61 2.97
CA ILE A 71 7.16 -0.42 3.80
C ILE A 71 7.49 0.50 4.99
N GLU A 72 8.62 0.28 5.64
CA GLU A 72 9.08 1.14 6.74
C GLU A 72 9.25 2.59 6.28
N TYR A 73 9.95 2.81 5.18
CA TYR A 73 10.14 4.15 4.62
C TYR A 73 8.82 4.83 4.23
N ALA A 74 7.94 4.11 3.53
CA ALA A 74 6.63 4.65 3.11
C ALA A 74 5.76 5.02 4.32
N THR A 75 5.79 4.19 5.36
CA THR A 75 5.06 4.43 6.62
C THR A 75 5.62 5.67 7.34
N ALA A 76 6.94 5.78 7.47
CA ALA A 76 7.56 6.94 8.12
C ALA A 76 7.32 8.25 7.35
N LEU A 77 7.39 8.19 6.01
CA LEU A 77 7.14 9.35 5.14
C LEU A 77 5.69 9.83 5.26
N THR A 78 4.72 8.90 5.22
CA THR A 78 3.30 9.23 5.32
C THR A 78 2.92 9.74 6.71
N GLN A 79 3.48 9.17 7.78
CA GLN A 79 3.32 9.70 9.14
C GLN A 79 3.83 11.14 9.24
N SER A 80 5.05 11.39 8.75
CA SER A 80 5.63 12.74 8.75
C SER A 80 4.79 13.74 7.95
N ALA A 81 4.13 13.30 6.88
CA ALA A 81 3.24 14.15 6.09
C ALA A 81 1.89 14.38 6.79
N MET A 82 1.33 13.36 7.45
CA MET A 82 0.10 13.47 8.24
C MET A 82 0.26 14.39 9.45
N ASP A 83 1.42 14.38 10.12
CA ASP A 83 1.69 15.29 11.24
C ASP A 83 1.57 16.75 10.81
N ARG A 84 1.91 17.07 9.56
CA ARG A 84 1.74 18.41 9.00
C ARG A 84 0.28 18.75 8.72
N THR A 85 -0.49 17.82 8.16
CA THR A 85 -1.91 18.06 7.85
C THR A 85 -2.75 18.28 9.10
N SER A 86 -2.31 17.72 10.23
CA SER A 86 -2.96 17.91 11.53
C SER A 86 -2.97 19.38 12.00
N THR A 87 -2.04 20.21 11.50
CA THR A 87 -2.01 21.66 11.77
C THR A 87 -2.85 22.50 10.79
N GLY A 88 -3.44 21.88 9.75
CA GLY A 88 -4.25 22.51 8.70
C GLY A 88 -5.70 21.99 8.64
N LYS A 89 -6.28 21.92 7.42
CA LYS A 89 -7.61 21.31 7.17
C LYS A 89 -7.56 19.83 7.55
N ALA A 90 -7.94 19.52 8.77
CA ALA A 90 -7.80 18.21 9.38
C ALA A 90 -8.43 17.09 8.52
N GLY A 91 -7.64 16.04 8.25
CA GLY A 91 -8.13 14.73 7.85
C GLY A 91 -7.86 14.28 6.41
N LYS A 92 -7.29 15.11 5.53
CA LYS A 92 -6.98 14.70 4.15
C LYS A 92 -5.52 14.97 3.79
N LEU A 93 -4.78 13.89 3.53
CA LEU A 93 -3.41 13.95 3.01
C LEU A 93 -3.43 14.39 1.55
N GLN A 94 -2.74 15.48 1.21
CA GLN A 94 -2.58 15.97 -0.14
C GLN A 94 -1.16 15.71 -0.68
N ALA A 95 -0.96 15.88 -1.99
CA ALA A 95 0.34 15.66 -2.63
C ALA A 95 1.37 16.71 -2.17
N GLU A 96 0.92 17.92 -1.87
CA GLU A 96 1.69 19.04 -1.36
C GLU A 96 2.32 18.73 0.01
N ASP A 97 1.63 17.93 0.84
CA ASP A 97 2.13 17.53 2.15
C ASP A 97 3.33 16.60 2.03
N VAL A 98 3.24 15.61 1.13
CA VAL A 98 4.34 14.69 0.83
C VAL A 98 5.51 15.44 0.19
N LEU A 99 5.22 16.33 -0.76
CA LEU A 99 6.22 17.15 -1.43
C LEU A 99 6.98 18.03 -0.43
N PHE A 100 6.28 18.58 0.56
CA PHE A 100 6.93 19.35 1.61
C PHE A 100 7.90 18.49 2.41
N VAL A 101 7.52 17.27 2.80
CA VAL A 101 8.41 16.40 3.60
C VAL A 101 9.70 16.10 2.83
N VAL A 102 9.62 15.88 1.52
CA VAL A 102 10.79 15.60 0.68
C VAL A 102 11.54 16.83 0.19
N ARG A 103 11.11 18.06 0.53
CA ARG A 103 11.67 19.33 0.00
C ARG A 103 13.17 19.52 0.22
N LYS A 104 13.75 18.85 1.21
CA LYS A 104 15.18 18.93 1.51
C LYS A 104 16.03 18.11 0.54
N ASP A 105 15.44 17.13 -0.15
CA ASP A 105 16.08 16.35 -1.20
C ASP A 105 15.72 16.95 -2.57
N PRO A 106 16.65 17.69 -3.21
CA PRO A 106 16.34 18.39 -4.45
C PRO A 106 15.97 17.45 -5.59
N LYS A 107 16.50 16.21 -5.61
CA LYS A 107 16.22 15.23 -6.66
C LYS A 107 14.79 14.68 -6.50
N LYS A 108 14.40 14.30 -5.28
CA LYS A 108 13.04 13.82 -5.00
C LYS A 108 12.00 14.92 -5.20
N PHE A 109 12.31 16.14 -4.75
CA PHE A 109 11.41 17.28 -4.91
C PHE A 109 11.18 17.63 -6.38
N ALA A 110 12.25 17.77 -7.17
CA ALA A 110 12.15 18.06 -8.60
C ALA A 110 11.38 16.97 -9.34
N ARG A 111 11.64 15.69 -9.01
CA ARG A 111 10.90 14.57 -9.59
C ARG A 111 9.42 14.59 -9.23
N GLY A 112 9.09 14.88 -7.97
CA GLY A 112 7.70 15.00 -7.51
C GLY A 112 6.94 16.11 -8.25
N MET A 113 7.57 17.26 -8.45
CA MET A 113 6.98 18.37 -9.22
C MET A 113 6.73 18.01 -10.68
N GLN A 114 7.71 17.39 -11.35
CA GLN A 114 7.55 16.93 -12.73
C GLN A 114 6.40 15.94 -12.88
N LEU A 115 6.26 14.98 -11.95
CA LEU A 115 5.18 14.00 -12.01
C LEU A 115 3.79 14.62 -11.84
N LEU A 116 3.66 15.65 -11.00
CA LEU A 116 2.41 16.39 -10.86
C LEU A 116 2.06 17.16 -12.13
N GLN A 117 3.03 17.87 -12.71
CA GLN A 117 2.86 18.59 -13.97
C GLN A 117 2.42 17.64 -15.10
N LEU A 118 3.13 16.53 -15.31
CA LEU A 118 2.79 15.56 -16.35
C LEU A 118 1.39 14.96 -16.14
N ASN A 119 0.98 14.75 -14.89
CA ASN A 119 -0.36 14.26 -14.58
C ASN A 119 -1.45 15.29 -14.94
N GLU A 120 -1.19 16.58 -14.70
CA GLU A 120 -2.08 17.66 -15.14
C GLU A 120 -2.17 17.74 -16.67
N GLU A 121 -1.04 17.64 -17.37
CA GLU A 121 -0.99 17.59 -18.83
C GLU A 121 -1.82 16.42 -19.37
N ILE A 122 -1.63 15.21 -18.83
CA ILE A 122 -2.42 14.02 -19.22
C ILE A 122 -3.91 14.23 -18.97
N LYS A 123 -4.29 14.83 -17.84
CA LYS A 123 -5.69 15.12 -17.53
C LYS A 123 -6.29 16.15 -18.49
N SER A 124 -5.56 17.22 -18.80
CA SER A 124 -6.00 18.22 -19.77
C SER A 124 -6.19 17.62 -21.16
N ALA A 125 -5.25 16.78 -21.62
CA ALA A 125 -5.34 16.10 -22.91
C ALA A 125 -6.59 15.21 -22.98
N LYS A 126 -6.83 14.40 -21.95
CA LYS A 126 -8.02 13.54 -21.88
C LYS A 126 -9.33 14.33 -21.95
N LYS A 127 -9.40 15.47 -21.25
CA LYS A 127 -10.58 16.33 -21.25
C LYS A 127 -10.89 16.89 -22.64
N VAL A 128 -9.87 17.30 -23.39
CA VAL A 128 -10.04 17.80 -24.78
C VAL A 128 -10.61 16.71 -25.69
N PHE A 129 -10.13 15.47 -25.57
CA PHE A 129 -10.67 14.34 -26.35
C PHE A 129 -12.12 14.01 -26.01
N GLU A 130 -12.48 14.00 -24.72
CA GLU A 130 -13.86 13.75 -24.28
C GLU A 130 -14.83 14.85 -24.78
N GLU A 131 -14.41 16.12 -24.71
CA GLU A 131 -15.22 17.25 -25.21
C GLU A 131 -15.43 17.18 -26.73
N GLU A 132 -14.42 16.82 -27.52
CA GLU A 132 -14.56 16.62 -28.97
C GLU A 132 -15.47 15.45 -29.36
N GLU A 133 -15.48 14.38 -28.58
CA GLU A 133 -16.35 13.23 -28.81
C GLU A 133 -17.82 13.60 -28.55
N THR A 134 -18.08 14.32 -27.45
CA THR A 134 -19.44 14.80 -27.13
C THR A 134 -19.99 15.84 -28.11
N MET A 135 -19.13 16.59 -28.80
CA MET A 135 -19.55 17.59 -29.78
C MET A 135 -19.86 17.01 -31.17
N LYS A 136 -19.38 15.79 -31.47
CA LYS A 136 -19.64 15.10 -32.76
C LYS A 136 -20.97 14.33 -32.76
N ASP A 137 -21.58 14.15 -31.59
CA ASP A 137 -22.85 13.45 -31.41
C ASP A 137 -24.07 14.39 -31.28
N GLU A 138 -23.92 15.71 -31.46
CA GLU A 138 -25.07 16.61 -31.65
C GLU A 138 -25.51 16.65 -33.14
N PRO A 139 -26.82 16.52 -33.43
CA PRO A 139 -27.37 16.45 -34.79
C PRO A 139 -27.37 17.77 -35.57
#